data_AF-R0KU03-F1
#
_entry.id   AF-R0KU03-F1
#
_cell.length_a   1.000
_cell.length_b   1.000
_cell.length_c   1.000
_cell.angle_alpha   90.00
_cell.angle_beta   90.00
_cell.angle_gamma   90.00
#
_symmetry.space_group_name_H-M   'P 1'
#
loop_
_entity.id
_entity.type
_entity.pdbx_description
1 polymer ?
#
loop_
_entity_poly.entity_id
_entity_poly.type
_entity_poly.pdbx_seq_one_letter_code
_entity_poly.pdbx_strand_id
1 'polypeptide(L)'
;MGKLIKNHWARLIVLTAAAYQITAGFHCFFWPKIFWDFLTKNLDGAVKPVPVLQVLNVILGVVGVAWEWPLPLLAGSGLHRSIEARLIMYPLSALCALLIYQGTNAGLYYIVGMMVYFWAYSEGEVVCPEPWTLPKRGASARKAGV
;
A
#
# COMPACT_ATOMS: atom_id res chain seq x y z
N MET A 1 -17.75 12.82 20.96
CA MET A 1 -17.91 12.00 19.74
C MET A 1 -16.51 11.68 19.21
N GLY A 2 -16.19 10.41 18.92
CA GLY A 2 -14.85 10.01 18.46
C GLY A 2 -14.52 10.59 17.09
N LYS A 3 -13.34 11.19 16.93
CA LYS A 3 -12.87 11.73 15.65
C LYS A 3 -12.27 10.57 14.83
N LEU A 4 -12.65 10.45 13.56
CA LEU A 4 -12.06 9.47 12.64
C LEU A 4 -10.57 9.77 12.43
N ILE A 5 -9.72 8.76 12.64
CA ILE A 5 -8.27 8.85 12.41
C ILE A 5 -8.01 8.25 11.04
N LYS A 6 -7.84 9.12 10.05
CA LYS A 6 -7.79 8.72 8.64
C LYS A 6 -6.53 7.95 8.34
N ASN A 7 -5.41 8.27 9.01
CA ASN A 7 -4.18 7.47 8.94
C ASN A 7 -4.47 6.00 9.26
N HIS A 8 -5.14 5.70 10.37
CA HIS A 8 -5.40 4.33 10.79
C HIS A 8 -6.36 3.63 9.84
N TRP A 9 -7.35 4.38 9.34
CA TRP A 9 -8.28 3.87 8.35
C TRP A 9 -7.58 3.53 7.02
N ALA A 10 -6.75 4.45 6.50
CA ALA A 10 -5.94 4.24 5.31
C ALA A 10 -5.03 3.02 5.47
N ARG A 11 -4.41 2.87 6.64
CA ARG A 11 -3.55 1.72 6.98
C ARG A 11 -4.29 0.40 6.88
N LEU A 12 -5.51 0.30 7.41
CA LEU A 12 -6.32 -0.91 7.34
C LEU A 12 -6.70 -1.25 5.89
N ILE A 13 -7.04 -0.24 5.08
CA ILE A 13 -7.34 -0.42 3.66
C ILE A 13 -6.11 -0.95 2.92
N VAL A 14 -4.95 -0.33 3.14
CA VAL A 14 -3.69 -0.71 2.48
C VAL A 14 -3.21 -2.09 2.94
N LEU A 15 -3.38 -2.45 4.22
CA LEU A 15 -3.10 -3.81 4.70
C LEU A 15 -3.96 -4.84 3.97
N THR A 16 -5.24 -4.54 3.78
CA THR A 16 -6.15 -5.40 3.02
C THR A 16 -5.71 -5.50 1.55
N ALA A 17 -5.34 -4.37 0.94
CA ALA A 17 -4.82 -4.32 -0.42
C ALA A 17 -3.55 -5.16 -0.59
N ALA A 18 -2.61 -5.05 0.36
CA ALA A 18 -1.34 -5.77 0.35
C ALA A 18 -1.52 -7.28 0.54
N ALA A 19 -2.36 -7.70 1.48
CA ALA A 19 -2.70 -9.11 1.64
C ALA A 19 -3.35 -9.69 0.37
N TYR A 20 -4.24 -8.94 -0.27
CA TYR A 20 -4.86 -9.33 -1.53
C TYR A 20 -3.85 -9.34 -2.69
N GLN A 21 -2.90 -8.42 -2.72
CA GLN A 21 -1.86 -8.37 -3.75
C GLN A 21 -0.95 -9.61 -3.69
N ILE A 22 -0.62 -10.08 -2.48
CA ILE A 22 0.15 -11.31 -2.28
C ILE A 22 -0.61 -12.51 -2.83
N THR A 23 -1.89 -12.68 -2.45
CA THR A 23 -2.70 -13.82 -2.90
C THR A 23 -2.96 -13.78 -4.40
N ALA A 24 -3.19 -12.59 -4.97
CA ALA A 24 -3.32 -12.38 -6.41
C ALA A 24 -2.03 -12.72 -7.16
N GLY A 25 -0.86 -12.32 -6.63
CA GLY A 25 0.45 -12.66 -7.19
C GLY A 25 0.65 -14.18 -7.22
N PHE A 26 0.37 -14.88 -6.12
CA PHE A 26 0.41 -16.34 -6.07
C PHE A 26 -0.54 -17.01 -7.06
N HIS A 27 -1.79 -16.53 -7.13
CA HIS A 27 -2.78 -17.08 -8.05
C HIS A 27 -2.39 -16.89 -9.53
N CYS A 28 -1.72 -15.78 -9.84
CA CYS A 28 -1.22 -15.47 -11.19
C CYS A 28 -0.06 -16.39 -11.64
N PHE A 29 0.60 -17.12 -10.76
CA PHE A 29 1.55 -18.19 -11.19
C PHE A 29 0.81 -19.36 -11.85
N PHE A 30 -0.39 -19.70 -11.37
CA PHE A 30 -1.18 -20.81 -11.92
C PHE A 30 -1.97 -20.39 -13.16
N TRP A 31 -2.51 -19.16 -13.16
CA TRP A 31 -3.19 -18.57 -14.31
C TRP A 31 -2.53 -17.26 -14.74
N PRO A 32 -1.43 -17.35 -15.51
CA PRO A 32 -0.63 -16.21 -15.94
C PRO A 32 -1.39 -15.39 -17.00
N LYS A 33 -2.21 -14.44 -16.53
CA LYS A 33 -3.00 -13.52 -17.35
C LYS A 33 -2.79 -12.07 -16.97
N ILE A 34 -2.49 -11.25 -17.98
CA ILE A 34 -2.56 -9.79 -17.90
C ILE A 34 -4.03 -9.37 -17.84
N PHE A 35 -4.33 -8.29 -17.11
CA PHE A 35 -5.69 -7.75 -17.04
C PHE A 35 -6.19 -7.29 -18.42
N TRP A 36 -5.32 -6.61 -19.18
CA TRP A 36 -5.58 -6.06 -20.51
C TRP A 36 -5.49 -7.06 -21.66
N ASP A 37 -5.46 -8.36 -21.36
CA ASP A 37 -5.30 -9.43 -22.35
C ASP A 37 -6.45 -9.49 -23.39
N PHE A 38 -7.58 -8.83 -23.10
CA PHE A 38 -8.69 -8.64 -24.03
C PHE A 38 -8.45 -7.53 -25.07
N LEU A 39 -7.55 -6.58 -24.79
CA LEU A 39 -7.27 -5.43 -25.63
C LEU A 39 -5.92 -5.56 -26.36
N THR A 40 -4.91 -6.14 -25.71
CA THR A 40 -3.57 -6.34 -26.30
C THR A 40 -2.85 -7.55 -25.70
N LYS A 41 -2.02 -8.20 -26.53
CA LYS A 41 -1.13 -9.32 -26.13
C LYS A 41 0.33 -8.89 -25.91
N ASN A 42 0.66 -7.62 -26.17
CA ASN A 42 2.04 -7.13 -26.12
C ASN A 42 2.66 -7.20 -24.71
N LEU A 43 1.83 -7.29 -23.67
CA LEU A 43 2.25 -7.32 -22.28
C LEU A 43 2.42 -8.75 -21.73
N ASP A 44 2.07 -9.79 -22.51
CA ASP A 44 2.13 -11.18 -22.05
C ASP A 44 3.52 -11.61 -21.59
N GLY A 45 4.57 -11.04 -22.21
CA GLY A 45 5.97 -11.28 -21.86
C GLY A 45 6.33 -10.96 -20.40
N ALA A 46 5.54 -10.11 -19.73
CA ALA A 46 5.75 -9.74 -18.32
C ALA A 46 5.19 -10.79 -17.33
N VAL A 47 4.38 -11.74 -17.82
CA VAL A 47 3.64 -12.72 -17.03
C VAL A 47 4.00 -14.16 -17.42
N LYS A 48 4.37 -14.40 -18.68
CA LYS A 48 4.86 -15.68 -19.22
C LYS A 48 5.79 -15.42 -20.41
N PRO A 49 6.86 -16.22 -20.63
CA PRO A 49 7.27 -17.39 -19.85
C PRO A 49 7.97 -17.04 -18.53
N VAL A 50 8.46 -15.80 -18.38
CA VAL A 50 9.12 -15.34 -17.14
C VAL A 50 8.09 -14.64 -16.26
N PRO A 51 7.84 -15.10 -15.02
CA PRO A 51 6.78 -14.58 -14.17
C PRO A 51 7.22 -13.30 -13.41
N VAL A 52 7.63 -12.26 -14.15
CA VAL A 52 8.18 -11.03 -13.56
C VAL A 52 7.13 -10.30 -12.73
N LEU A 53 5.92 -10.11 -13.27
CA LEU A 53 4.86 -9.39 -12.56
C LEU A 53 4.34 -10.14 -11.33
N GLN A 54 4.34 -11.46 -11.33
CA GLN A 54 3.92 -12.26 -10.19
C GLN A 54 4.91 -12.10 -9.03
N VAL A 55 6.21 -12.19 -9.31
CA VAL A 55 7.27 -11.98 -8.32
C VAL A 55 7.20 -10.55 -7.77
N LEU A 56 7.06 -9.55 -8.63
CA LEU A 56 6.93 -8.15 -8.20
C LEU A 56 5.70 -7.93 -7.31
N ASN A 57 4.54 -8.49 -7.67
CA ASN A 57 3.33 -8.35 -6.86
C ASN A 57 3.47 -9.01 -5.47
N VAL A 58 4.07 -10.20 -5.40
CA VAL A 58 4.32 -10.86 -4.11
C VAL A 58 5.29 -10.04 -3.26
N ILE A 59 6.40 -9.55 -3.84
CA ILE A 59 7.38 -8.73 -3.11
C ILE A 59 6.75 -7.43 -2.62
N LEU A 60 6.07 -6.69 -3.50
CA LEU A 60 5.44 -5.41 -3.16
C LEU A 60 4.34 -5.60 -2.10
N GLY A 61 3.55 -6.65 -2.21
CA GLY A 61 2.55 -7.00 -1.21
C GLY A 61 3.17 -7.33 0.15
N VAL A 62 4.24 -8.13 0.20
CA VAL A 62 4.96 -8.43 1.46
C VAL A 62 5.56 -7.17 2.07
N VAL A 63 6.18 -6.31 1.26
CA VAL A 63 6.71 -5.01 1.71
C VAL A 63 5.58 -4.13 2.25
N GLY A 64 4.43 -4.07 1.56
CA GLY A 64 3.26 -3.32 2.00
C GLY A 64 2.72 -3.81 3.36
N VAL A 65 2.62 -5.13 3.55
CA VAL A 65 2.25 -5.72 4.85
C VAL A 65 3.28 -5.36 5.92
N ALA A 66 4.58 -5.53 5.65
CA ALA A 66 5.63 -5.25 6.64
C ALA A 66 5.72 -3.75 7.02
N TRP A 67 5.38 -2.85 6.10
CA TRP A 67 5.40 -1.41 6.33
C TRP A 67 4.16 -0.95 7.12
N GLU A 68 2.97 -1.43 6.76
CA GLU A 68 1.74 -1.03 7.45
C GLU A 68 1.42 -1.83 8.71
N TRP A 69 1.91 -3.05 8.79
CA TRP A 69 1.99 -3.81 10.03
C TRP A 69 3.43 -3.68 10.55
N PRO A 70 3.79 -2.54 11.16
CA PRO A 70 5.16 -2.25 11.53
C PRO A 70 5.71 -3.36 12.41
N LEU A 71 6.56 -4.18 11.80
CA LEU A 71 7.36 -5.15 12.52
C LEU A 71 8.19 -4.41 13.58
N PRO A 72 8.50 -5.02 14.72
CA PRO A 72 9.27 -4.36 15.78
C PRO A 72 10.58 -3.71 15.30
N LEU A 73 11.18 -4.25 14.24
CA LEU A 73 12.40 -3.75 13.61
C LEU A 73 12.20 -2.50 12.74
N LEU A 74 11.00 -2.27 12.21
CA LEU A 74 10.68 -1.15 11.31
C LEU A 74 9.89 -0.04 12.02
N ALA A 75 9.26 -0.37 13.15
CA ALA A 75 8.52 0.57 13.99
C ALA A 75 9.41 1.76 14.39
N GLY A 76 8.85 2.97 14.32
CA GLY A 76 9.57 4.21 14.65
C GLY A 76 10.60 4.72 13.62
N SER A 77 10.90 3.98 12.55
CA SER A 77 11.77 4.48 11.47
C SER A 77 11.19 5.73 10.77
N GLY A 78 12.03 6.52 10.11
CA GLY A 78 11.59 7.70 9.35
C GLY A 78 10.63 7.35 8.22
N LEU A 79 10.91 6.25 7.51
CA LEU A 79 10.04 5.70 6.47
C LEU A 79 8.71 5.18 7.04
N HIS A 80 8.73 4.50 8.19
CA HIS A 80 7.48 4.10 8.87
C HIS A 80 6.60 5.29 9.22
N ARG A 81 7.17 6.45 9.56
CA ARG A 81 6.42 7.64 9.98
C ARG A 81 5.97 8.55 8.83
N SER A 82 6.57 8.42 7.65
CA SER A 82 6.27 9.29 6.51
C SER A 82 5.03 8.85 5.75
N ILE A 83 4.04 9.74 5.64
CA ILE A 83 2.87 9.53 4.78
C ILE A 83 3.25 9.79 3.31
N GLU A 84 4.20 10.69 3.09
CA GLU A 84 4.71 11.04 1.76
C GLU A 84 5.37 9.83 1.09
N ALA A 85 6.21 9.10 1.82
CA ALA A 85 6.85 7.88 1.32
C ALA A 85 5.82 6.82 0.89
N ARG A 86 4.70 6.71 1.62
CA ARG A 86 3.58 5.83 1.27
C ARG A 86 2.89 6.26 -0.01
N LEU A 87 2.63 7.57 -0.15
CA LEU A 87 2.00 8.15 -1.34
C LEU A 87 2.88 8.04 -2.60
N ILE A 88 4.19 7.83 -2.45
CA ILE A 88 5.11 7.55 -3.57
C ILE A 88 5.18 6.04 -3.87
N MET A 89 5.14 5.18 -2.85
CA MET A 89 5.30 3.73 -3.00
C MET A 89 4.02 3.00 -3.46
N TYR A 90 2.86 3.40 -2.93
CA TYR A 90 1.59 2.73 -3.25
C TYR A 90 1.07 2.93 -4.67
N PRO A 91 1.37 4.02 -5.41
CA PRO A 91 1.08 4.09 -6.84
C PRO A 91 1.77 2.97 -7.63
N LEU A 92 3.02 2.64 -7.28
CA LEU A 92 3.75 1.54 -7.93
C LEU A 92 3.11 0.19 -7.60
N SER A 93 2.72 -0.02 -6.34
CA SER A 93 2.03 -1.25 -5.91
C SER A 93 0.68 -1.41 -6.61
N ALA A 94 -0.10 -0.32 -6.71
CA ALA A 94 -1.36 -0.27 -7.42
C ALA A 94 -1.18 -0.58 -8.91
N LEU A 95 -0.19 0.02 -9.58
CA LEU A 95 0.10 -0.24 -10.98
C LEU A 95 0.43 -1.71 -11.23
N CYS A 96 1.36 -2.29 -10.45
CA CYS A 96 1.72 -3.70 -10.59
C CYS A 96 0.52 -4.64 -10.35
N ALA A 97 -0.34 -4.31 -9.40
CA ALA A 97 -1.55 -5.08 -9.11
C ALA A 97 -2.58 -4.97 -10.24
N LEU A 98 -2.77 -3.79 -10.83
CA LEU A 98 -3.72 -3.56 -11.93
C LEU A 98 -3.28 -4.21 -13.25
N LEU A 99 -2.00 -4.53 -13.43
CA LEU A 99 -1.50 -5.19 -14.63
C LEU A 99 -1.82 -6.70 -14.68
N ILE A 100 -1.94 -7.35 -13.51
CA ILE A 100 -2.32 -8.78 -13.44
C ILE A 100 -3.84 -8.91 -13.31
N TYR A 101 -4.42 -9.91 -13.98
CA TYR A 101 -5.88 -10.08 -14.01
C TYR A 101 -6.48 -10.31 -12.61
N GLN A 102 -5.77 -11.04 -11.74
CA GLN A 102 -6.24 -11.34 -10.38
C GLN A 102 -6.03 -10.17 -9.40
N GLY A 103 -5.25 -9.16 -9.75
CA GLY A 103 -4.84 -8.09 -8.84
C GLY A 103 -5.70 -6.83 -8.89
N THR A 104 -6.73 -6.78 -9.75
CA THR A 104 -7.54 -5.56 -9.94
C THR A 104 -8.14 -5.05 -8.64
N ASN A 105 -8.68 -5.93 -7.78
CA ASN A 105 -9.25 -5.53 -6.50
C ASN A 105 -8.20 -4.95 -5.55
N ALA A 106 -7.00 -5.55 -5.48
CA ALA A 106 -5.89 -4.98 -4.70
C ALA A 106 -5.52 -3.59 -5.22
N GLY A 107 -5.39 -3.42 -6.54
CA GLY A 107 -5.11 -2.13 -7.15
C GLY A 107 -6.12 -1.05 -6.80
N LEU A 108 -7.42 -1.38 -6.86
CA LEU A 108 -8.49 -0.47 -6.46
C LEU A 108 -8.42 -0.12 -4.96
N TYR A 109 -8.15 -1.09 -4.09
CA TYR A 109 -7.99 -0.83 -2.67
C TYR A 109 -6.76 0.05 -2.37
N TYR A 110 -5.65 -0.13 -3.09
CA TYR A 110 -4.52 0.80 -2.98
C TYR A 110 -4.91 2.21 -3.39
N ILE A 111 -5.67 2.40 -4.48
CA ILE A 111 -6.14 3.72 -4.90
C ILE A 111 -7.00 4.38 -3.82
N VAL A 112 -7.95 3.63 -3.24
CA VAL A 112 -8.77 4.13 -2.12
C VAL A 112 -7.91 4.45 -0.90
N GLY A 113 -7.00 3.57 -0.51
CA GLY A 113 -6.07 3.78 0.60
C GLY A 113 -5.20 5.02 0.41
N MET A 114 -4.71 5.25 -0.81
CA MET A 114 -3.94 6.45 -1.17
C MET A 114 -4.78 7.73 -1.07
N MET A 115 -6.04 7.72 -1.53
CA MET A 115 -6.94 8.87 -1.37
C MET A 115 -7.15 9.21 0.11
N VAL A 116 -7.34 8.20 0.96
CA VAL A 116 -7.49 8.40 2.40
C VAL A 116 -6.18 8.86 3.04
N TYR A 117 -5.02 8.33 2.64
CA TYR A 117 -3.71 8.80 3.11
C TYR A 117 -3.45 10.25 2.71
N PHE A 118 -3.82 10.62 1.49
CA PHE A 118 -3.70 11.99 1.01
C PHE A 118 -4.60 12.94 1.81
N TRP A 119 -5.81 12.50 2.16
CA TRP A 119 -6.70 13.26 3.05
C TRP A 119 -6.13 13.38 4.47
N ALA A 120 -5.54 12.30 5.01
CA ALA A 120 -4.84 12.36 6.30
C ALA A 120 -3.66 13.36 6.25
N TYR A 121 -2.91 13.36 5.15
CA TYR A 121 -1.80 14.28 4.92
C TYR A 121 -2.25 15.73 4.83
N SER A 122 -3.34 16.03 4.10
CA SER A 122 -3.85 17.40 3.95
C SER A 122 -4.38 18.00 5.27
N GLU A 123 -4.85 17.16 6.19
CA GLU A 123 -5.24 17.57 7.54
C GLU A 123 -4.08 17.58 8.56
N GLY A 124 -2.85 17.25 8.13
CA GLY A 124 -1.67 17.23 8.99
C GLY A 124 -1.68 16.11 10.03
N GLU A 125 -2.37 14.99 9.76
CA GLU A 125 -2.31 13.81 10.63
C GLU A 125 -0.91 13.21 10.62
N VAL A 126 -0.44 12.77 11.79
CA VAL A 126 0.88 12.16 11.95
C VAL A 126 0.77 10.68 12.24
N VAL A 127 1.70 9.90 11.70
CA VAL A 127 1.86 8.48 12.03
C VAL A 127 2.73 8.38 13.29
N CYS A 128 2.17 7.82 14.35
CA CYS A 128 2.86 7.67 15.61
C CYS A 128 4.03 6.65 15.50
N PRO A 129 5.11 6.82 16.28
CA PRO A 129 6.20 5.85 16.32
C PRO A 129 5.72 4.48 16.78
N GLU A 130 4.88 4.47 17.82
CA GLU A 130 4.18 3.29 18.30
C GLU A 130 2.98 2.99 17.40
N PRO A 131 2.88 1.77 16.85
CA PRO A 131 1.79 1.39 15.95
C PRO A 131 0.43 1.53 16.63
N TRP A 132 -0.58 2.02 15.90
CA TRP A 132 -1.98 2.10 16.34
C TRP A 132 -2.23 2.99 17.57
N THR A 133 -1.27 3.82 17.95
CA THR A 133 -1.40 4.75 19.08
C THR A 133 -1.91 6.11 18.63
N LEU A 134 -2.58 6.79 19.55
CA LEU A 134 -3.06 8.15 19.34
C LEU A 134 -1.94 9.17 19.50
N PRO A 135 -1.92 10.26 18.71
CA PRO A 135 -0.99 11.35 18.94
C PRO A 135 -1.22 11.94 20.32
N LYS A 136 -0.18 12.00 21.15
CA LYS A 136 -0.25 12.69 22.45
C LYS A 136 -0.43 14.20 22.22
N ARG A 137 -1.34 14.83 22.97
CA ARG A 137 -1.65 16.26 22.89
C ARG A 137 -0.34 17.06 23.04
N GLY A 138 0.00 17.89 22.04
CA GLY A 138 1.21 18.73 22.03
C GLY A 138 2.34 18.27 21.09
N ALA A 139 2.31 17.05 20.54
CA ALA A 139 3.34 16.59 19.60
C ALA A 139 3.34 17.36 18.27
N SER A 140 2.17 17.84 17.83
CA SER A 140 2.02 18.63 16.59
C SER A 140 2.45 20.09 16.76
N ALA A 141 2.31 20.66 17.96
CA ALA A 141 2.66 22.06 18.23
C ALA A 141 4.17 22.30 18.19
N ARG A 142 4.98 21.30 18.54
CA ARG A 142 6.44 21.43 18.56
C ARG A 142 7.08 21.45 17.16
N LYS A 143 6.39 20.99 16.11
CA LYS A 143 6.88 21.04 14.72
C LYS A 143 6.55 22.34 13.99
N ALA A 144 5.56 23.12 14.46
CA ALA A 144 5.17 24.40 13.87
C ALA A 144 5.89 25.60 14.51
N GLY A 145 6.86 25.37 15.39
CA GLY A 145 7.54 26.39 16.19
C GLY A 145 9.07 26.35 16.10
N VAL A 146 9.62 25.93 14.96
CA VAL A 146 11.04 26.12 14.58
C VAL A 146 11.07 26.65 13.16
#